data_AF-A0AAN9S971-F1
#
_entry.id   AF-A0AAN9S971-F1
#
_cell.length_a   1.000
_cell.length_b   1.000
_cell.length_c   1.000
_cell.angle_alpha   90.00
_cell.angle_beta   90.00
_cell.angle_gamma   90.00
#
_symmetry.space_group_name_H-M   'P 1'
#
loop_
_entity.id
_entity.type
_entity.pdbx_description
1 polymer ?
#
loop_
_entity_poly.entity_id
_entity_poly.type
_entity_poly.pdbx_seq_one_letter_code
_entity_poly.pdbx_strand_id
1 'polypeptide(L)'
;MPPHCSRFSLTCLQKLFSLSSYSNEVNWNRTRTEVSKISITVLITRCEYILSRFLTDENGLGDCPLPKARLEEIIYVLQELARLVIHPDASSVLPLHPLLRTGLAEDKEKHDSHPHLFVLLPSFCELVISRIKNTGASAITASISHQGIVSGKAKLNE
;
A
#
# COMPACT_ATOMS: atom_id res chain seq x y z
N MET A 1 -20.41 6.01 -4.01
CA MET A 1 -20.04 6.30 -5.42
C MET A 1 -20.79 5.35 -6.33
N PRO A 2 -21.20 5.78 -7.53
CA PRO A 2 -21.72 4.87 -8.55
C PRO A 2 -20.67 3.82 -8.93
N PRO A 3 -21.06 2.55 -9.18
CA PRO A 3 -20.14 1.46 -9.49
C PRO A 3 -19.33 1.67 -10.78
N HIS A 4 -19.83 2.49 -11.71
CA HIS A 4 -19.12 2.82 -12.95
C HIS A 4 -17.84 3.64 -12.69
N CYS A 5 -17.84 4.47 -11.65
CA CYS A 5 -16.72 5.35 -11.37
C CYS A 5 -15.54 4.61 -10.71
N SER A 6 -15.81 3.61 -9.85
CA SER A 6 -14.76 2.78 -9.26
C SER A 6 -14.08 1.92 -10.33
N ARG A 7 -14.86 1.37 -11.28
CA ARG A 7 -14.33 0.60 -12.40
C ARG A 7 -13.45 1.45 -13.31
N PHE A 8 -13.87 2.67 -13.63
CA PHE A 8 -13.06 3.61 -14.42
C PHE A 8 -11.74 3.97 -13.70
N SER A 9 -11.81 4.36 -12.43
CA SER A 9 -10.63 4.68 -11.62
C SER A 9 -9.64 3.52 -11.56
N LEU A 10 -10.15 2.30 -11.36
CA LEU A 10 -9.31 1.10 -11.36
C LEU A 10 -8.63 0.94 -12.72
N THR A 11 -9.36 0.95 -13.84
CA THR A 11 -8.77 0.83 -15.18
C THR A 11 -7.67 1.87 -15.44
N CYS A 12 -7.88 3.13 -15.03
CA CYS A 12 -6.85 4.17 -15.14
C CYS A 12 -5.59 3.81 -14.34
N LEU A 13 -5.75 3.31 -13.12
CA LEU A 13 -4.64 2.84 -12.30
C LEU A 13 -3.90 1.66 -12.96
N GLN A 14 -4.62 0.69 -13.53
CA GLN A 14 -4.00 -0.44 -14.25
C GLN A 14 -3.17 0.03 -15.44
N LYS A 15 -3.65 1.04 -16.17
CA LYS A 15 -2.91 1.65 -17.27
C LYS A 15 -1.65 2.37 -16.78
N LEU A 16 -1.69 3.07 -15.66
CA LEU A 16 -0.49 3.68 -15.07
C LEU A 16 0.57 2.64 -14.70
N PHE A 17 0.19 1.52 -14.09
CA PHE A 17 1.10 0.40 -13.84
C PHE A 17 1.68 -0.16 -15.14
N SER A 18 0.85 -0.41 -16.16
CA SER A 18 1.30 -0.90 -17.46
C SER A 18 2.28 0.04 -18.17
N LEU A 19 2.07 1.36 -18.08
CA LEU A 19 2.96 2.36 -18.68
C LEU A 19 4.27 2.54 -17.90
N SER A 20 4.24 2.30 -16.59
CA SER A 20 5.41 2.41 -15.71
C SER A 20 6.26 1.14 -15.70
N SER A 21 5.67 0.00 -16.09
CA SER A 21 6.33 -1.30 -16.06
C SER A 21 7.31 -1.49 -17.21
N TYR A 22 8.48 -2.00 -16.87
CA TYR A 22 9.53 -2.42 -17.78
C TYR A 22 9.37 -3.90 -18.16
N SER A 23 9.47 -4.18 -19.45
CA SER A 23 9.61 -5.52 -20.01
C SER A 23 10.87 -5.50 -20.86
N ASN A 24 11.71 -6.54 -20.77
CA ASN A 24 12.98 -6.67 -21.50
C ASN A 24 12.79 -6.91 -23.02
N GLU A 25 11.68 -6.42 -23.57
CA GLU A 25 11.33 -6.54 -24.97
C GLU A 25 12.17 -5.59 -25.82
N VAL A 26 12.51 -6.06 -27.03
CA VAL A 26 13.38 -5.43 -28.03
C VAL A 26 12.91 -4.04 -28.50
N ASN A 27 11.73 -3.56 -28.06
CA ASN A 27 11.10 -2.31 -28.48
C ASN A 27 11.05 -1.22 -27.38
N TRP A 28 11.91 -1.26 -26.37
CA TRP A 28 12.03 -0.14 -25.42
C TRP A 28 12.70 1.06 -26.08
N ASN A 29 11.92 2.10 -26.41
CA ASN A 29 12.40 3.28 -27.12
C ASN A 29 12.33 4.56 -26.28
N ARG A 30 12.88 5.66 -26.81
CA ARG A 30 12.93 6.97 -26.14
C ARG A 30 11.54 7.47 -25.75
N THR A 31 10.56 7.38 -26.65
CA THR A 31 9.18 7.81 -26.37
C THR A 31 8.59 7.02 -25.19
N ARG A 32 8.77 5.69 -25.17
CA ARG A 32 8.32 4.83 -24.06
C ARG A 32 9.00 5.20 -22.75
N THR A 33 10.29 5.55 -22.78
CA THR A 33 11.03 6.02 -21.60
C THR A 33 10.44 7.31 -21.03
N GLU A 34 10.18 8.30 -21.87
CA GLU A 34 9.60 9.58 -21.42
C GLU A 34 8.17 9.42 -20.90
N VAL A 35 7.36 8.60 -21.56
CA VAL A 35 6.01 8.24 -21.07
C VAL A 35 6.10 7.52 -19.73
N SER A 36 7.07 6.62 -19.57
CA SER A 36 7.28 5.87 -18.32
C SER A 36 7.68 6.79 -17.17
N LYS A 37 8.58 7.77 -17.39
CA LYS A 37 8.95 8.79 -16.39
C LYS A 37 7.77 9.60 -15.87
N ILE A 38 6.88 10.03 -16.78
CA ILE A 38 5.66 10.76 -16.40
C ILE A 38 4.71 9.83 -15.64
N SER A 39 4.49 8.63 -16.19
CA SER A 39 3.55 7.65 -15.65
C SER A 39 3.93 7.21 -14.25
N ILE A 40 5.21 6.94 -13.98
CA ILE A 40 5.66 6.50 -12.66
C ILE A 40 5.45 7.59 -11.61
N THR A 41 5.70 8.85 -11.94
CA THR A 41 5.50 9.97 -11.01
C THR A 41 4.03 10.09 -10.59
N VAL A 42 3.11 9.98 -11.57
CA VAL A 42 1.66 9.99 -11.32
C VAL A 42 1.24 8.74 -10.55
N LEU A 43 1.79 7.57 -10.91
CA LEU A 43 1.48 6.29 -10.26
C LEU A 43 1.84 6.32 -8.77
N ILE A 44 3.05 6.77 -8.40
CA ILE A 44 3.49 6.84 -7.00
C ILE A 44 2.58 7.76 -6.19
N THR A 45 2.30 8.96 -6.70
CA THR A 45 1.38 9.90 -6.05
C THR A 45 0.01 9.27 -5.83
N ARG A 46 -0.48 8.50 -6.82
CA ARG A 46 -1.78 7.84 -6.72
C ARG A 46 -1.76 6.68 -5.73
N CYS A 47 -0.69 5.90 -5.68
CA CYS A 47 -0.50 4.83 -4.71
C CYS A 47 -0.45 5.37 -3.27
N GLU A 48 0.33 6.43 -3.02
CA GLU A 48 0.37 7.11 -1.73
C GLU A 48 -1.03 7.57 -1.28
N TYR A 49 -1.79 8.20 -2.18
CA TYR A 49 -3.18 8.57 -1.90
C TYR A 49 -4.06 7.36 -1.55
N ILE A 50 -3.95 6.25 -2.29
CA ILE A 50 -4.75 5.05 -2.03
C ILE A 50 -4.39 4.44 -0.67
N LEU A 51 -3.10 4.33 -0.34
CA LEU A 51 -2.60 3.78 0.92
C LEU A 51 -3.07 4.63 2.12
N SER A 52 -2.88 5.95 2.05
CA SER A 52 -3.32 6.89 3.08
C SER A 52 -4.85 6.94 3.23
N ARG A 53 -5.59 6.87 2.12
CA ARG A 53 -7.05 6.86 2.14
C ARG A 53 -7.58 5.56 2.72
N PHE A 54 -6.98 4.41 2.38
CA PHE A 54 -7.30 3.13 3.01
C PHE A 54 -7.14 3.22 4.52
N LEU A 55 -6.00 3.74 4.99
CA LEU A 55 -5.72 3.90 6.42
C LEU A 55 -6.73 4.84 7.11
N THR A 56 -7.07 5.95 6.45
CA THR A 56 -8.07 6.90 6.96
C THR A 56 -9.45 6.27 7.08
N ASP A 57 -9.88 5.53 6.04
CA ASP A 57 -11.15 4.84 6.03
C ASP A 57 -11.17 3.75 7.11
N GLU A 58 -10.11 2.94 7.25
CA GLU A 58 -10.01 1.88 8.27
C GLU A 58 -10.12 2.46 9.70
N ASN A 59 -9.38 3.53 10.00
CA ASN A 59 -9.39 4.15 11.32
C ASN A 59 -10.71 4.90 11.62
N GLY A 60 -11.44 5.34 10.59
CA GLY A 60 -12.70 6.06 10.75
C GLY A 60 -13.93 5.17 10.84
N LEU A 61 -13.88 3.93 10.34
CA LEU A 61 -15.04 3.04 10.30
C LEU A 61 -15.28 2.24 11.59
N GLY A 62 -14.27 2.11 12.47
CA GLY A 62 -14.39 1.27 13.67
C GLY A 62 -14.69 -0.19 13.31
N ASP A 63 -15.81 -0.73 13.80
CA ASP A 63 -16.25 -2.12 13.53
C ASP A 63 -16.96 -2.29 12.17
N CYS A 64 -17.25 -1.20 11.45
CA CYS A 64 -17.91 -1.29 10.15
C CYS A 64 -16.94 -1.80 9.07
N PRO A 65 -17.36 -2.73 8.19
CA PRO A 65 -16.50 -3.22 7.13
C PRO A 65 -16.23 -2.15 6.07
N LEU A 66 -15.02 -2.13 5.54
CA LEU A 66 -14.67 -1.27 4.41
C LEU A 66 -15.51 -1.61 3.17
N PRO A 67 -15.86 -0.62 2.33
CA PRO A 67 -16.48 -0.88 1.04
C PRO A 67 -15.63 -1.83 0.20
N LYS A 68 -16.26 -2.83 -0.44
CA LYS A 68 -15.57 -3.83 -1.27
C LYS A 68 -14.59 -3.21 -2.27
N ALA A 69 -14.99 -2.12 -2.93
CA ALA A 69 -14.15 -1.43 -3.89
C ALA A 69 -12.84 -0.88 -3.27
N ARG A 70 -12.84 -0.48 -1.99
CA ARG A 70 -11.63 -0.03 -1.28
C ARG A 70 -10.68 -1.20 -1.05
N LEU A 71 -11.22 -2.36 -0.67
CA LEU A 71 -10.44 -3.59 -0.48
C LEU A 71 -9.85 -4.10 -1.81
N GLU A 72 -10.64 -4.07 -2.88
CA GLU A 72 -10.15 -4.44 -4.22
C GLU A 72 -9.03 -3.49 -4.68
N GLU A 73 -9.16 -2.18 -4.44
CA GLU A 73 -8.15 -1.18 -4.81
C GLU A 73 -6.84 -1.37 -4.04
N ILE A 74 -6.88 -1.56 -2.72
CA ILE A 74 -5.68 -1.75 -1.90
C ILE A 74 -4.97 -3.07 -2.23
N ILE A 75 -5.71 -4.17 -2.39
CA ILE A 75 -5.15 -5.48 -2.76
C ILE A 75 -4.45 -5.36 -4.11
N TYR A 76 -5.11 -4.72 -5.08
CA TYR A 76 -4.56 -4.49 -6.41
C TYR A 76 -3.26 -3.68 -6.34
N VAL A 77 -3.26 -2.54 -5.65
CA VAL A 77 -2.06 -1.68 -5.48
C VAL A 77 -0.90 -2.44 -4.86
N LEU A 78 -1.11 -3.16 -3.76
CA LEU A 78 -0.05 -3.89 -3.08
C LEU A 78 0.55 -4.99 -3.97
N GLN A 79 -0.29 -5.74 -4.67
CA GLN A 79 0.14 -6.78 -5.60
C GLN A 79 0.90 -6.21 -6.79
N GLU A 80 0.44 -5.10 -7.38
CA GLU A 80 1.10 -4.44 -8.51
C GLU A 80 2.45 -3.84 -8.09
N LEU A 81 2.53 -3.16 -6.94
CA LEU A 81 3.77 -2.59 -6.45
C LEU A 81 4.83 -3.66 -6.17
N ALA A 82 4.43 -4.83 -5.66
CA ALA A 82 5.36 -5.93 -5.37
C ALA A 82 6.03 -6.51 -6.63
N ARG A 83 5.37 -6.45 -7.79
CA ARG A 83 5.87 -7.00 -9.06
C ARG A 83 6.32 -5.95 -10.06
N LEU A 84 6.10 -4.68 -9.77
CA LEU A 84 6.48 -3.59 -10.65
C LEU A 84 8.01 -3.55 -10.76
N VAL A 85 8.50 -3.69 -11.98
CA VAL A 85 9.89 -3.45 -12.35
C VAL A 85 9.91 -2.17 -13.19
N ILE A 86 10.83 -1.26 -12.87
CA ILE A 86 10.90 0.05 -13.50
C ILE A 86 12.21 0.14 -14.28
N HIS A 87 12.15 0.67 -15.50
CA HIS A 87 13.35 0.89 -16.31
C HIS A 87 14.30 1.86 -15.59
N PRO A 88 15.62 1.65 -15.60
CA PRO A 88 16.58 2.51 -14.89
C PRO A 88 16.40 4.01 -15.16
N ASP A 89 16.17 4.39 -16.42
CA ASP A 89 15.95 5.80 -16.78
C ASP A 89 14.65 6.38 -16.19
N ALA A 90 13.61 5.57 -16.04
CA ALA A 90 12.36 5.99 -15.40
C ALA A 90 12.49 6.03 -13.88
N SER A 91 13.30 5.14 -13.29
CA SER A 91 13.63 5.18 -11.85
C SER A 91 14.36 6.48 -11.47
N SER A 92 15.14 7.06 -12.38
CA SER A 92 15.92 8.27 -12.11
C SER A 92 15.09 9.49 -11.68
N VAL A 93 13.81 9.56 -12.08
CA VAL A 93 12.92 10.67 -11.72
C VAL A 93 12.22 10.47 -10.37
N LEU A 94 12.34 9.29 -9.75
CA LEU A 94 11.78 9.04 -8.44
C LEU A 94 12.48 9.91 -7.38
N PRO A 95 11.73 10.49 -6.41
CA PRO A 95 12.25 11.37 -5.37
C PRO A 95 12.96 10.57 -4.27
N LEU A 96 13.99 9.82 -4.63
CA LEU A 96 14.80 9.04 -3.70
C LEU A 96 15.94 9.88 -3.12
N HIS A 97 16.23 9.65 -1.84
CA HIS A 97 17.42 10.21 -1.20
C HIS A 97 18.68 9.75 -1.95
N PRO A 98 19.68 10.63 -2.21
CA PRO A 98 20.86 10.30 -2.99
C PRO A 98 21.59 9.02 -2.54
N LEU A 99 21.69 8.81 -1.22
CA LEU A 99 22.33 7.61 -0.65
C LEU A 99 21.63 6.31 -1.08
N LEU A 100 20.29 6.29 -1.11
CA LEU A 100 19.52 5.13 -1.55
C LEU A 100 19.70 4.90 -3.04
N ARG A 101 19.76 5.98 -3.83
CA ARG A 101 19.97 5.90 -5.28
C ARG A 101 21.35 5.30 -5.61
N THR A 102 22.40 5.69 -4.88
CA THR A 102 23.74 5.14 -5.07
C THR A 102 23.79 3.66 -4.73
N GLY A 103 23.30 3.25 -3.55
CA GLY A 103 23.29 1.83 -3.17
C GLY A 103 22.49 0.96 -4.14
N LEU A 104 21.40 1.50 -4.67
CA LEU A 104 20.58 0.79 -5.67
C LEU A 104 21.26 0.68 -7.04
N ALA A 105 22.12 1.64 -7.37
CA ALA A 105 22.89 1.64 -8.61
C ALA A 105 24.17 0.82 -8.53
N GLU A 106 24.61 0.40 -7.34
CA GLU A 106 25.76 -0.49 -7.15
C GLU A 106 25.34 -1.96 -7.32
N ASP A 107 24.08 -2.31 -7.05
CA ASP A 107 23.51 -3.65 -7.19
C ASP A 107 23.04 -3.96 -8.64
N LYS A 108 23.79 -3.49 -9.66
CA LYS A 108 23.38 -3.57 -11.08
C LYS A 108 23.21 -4.99 -11.62
N GLU A 109 23.73 -6.00 -10.94
CA GLU A 109 23.56 -7.40 -11.32
C GLU A 109 22.17 -7.95 -10.95
N LYS A 110 21.40 -7.28 -10.07
CA LYS A 110 20.02 -7.65 -9.75
C LYS A 110 19.02 -6.73 -10.45
N HIS A 111 18.31 -7.29 -11.42
CA HIS A 111 17.14 -6.67 -12.05
C HIS A 111 15.92 -6.54 -11.09
N ASP A 112 16.04 -7.02 -9.85
CA ASP A 112 14.96 -7.04 -8.83
C ASP A 112 14.98 -5.80 -7.91
N SER A 113 15.47 -4.69 -8.45
CA SER A 113 15.48 -3.42 -7.75
C SER A 113 14.07 -2.79 -7.79
N HIS A 114 13.49 -2.53 -6.61
CA HIS A 114 12.17 -1.90 -6.46
C HIS A 114 12.24 -0.49 -5.85
N PRO A 115 12.82 0.50 -6.56
CA PRO A 115 13.05 1.86 -6.07
C PRO A 115 11.76 2.55 -5.57
N HIS A 116 10.64 2.29 -6.24
CA HIS A 116 9.32 2.84 -5.88
C HIS A 116 8.87 2.45 -4.48
N LEU A 117 9.28 1.27 -3.97
CA LEU A 117 8.91 0.84 -2.63
C LEU A 117 9.59 1.70 -1.56
N PHE A 118 10.79 2.20 -1.82
CA PHE A 118 11.47 3.13 -0.90
C PHE A 118 10.80 4.50 -0.87
N VAL A 119 10.24 4.96 -1.98
CA VAL A 119 9.44 6.19 -2.01
C VAL A 119 8.16 6.04 -1.18
N LEU A 120 7.51 4.87 -1.27
CA LEU A 120 6.28 4.57 -0.54
C LEU A 120 6.52 4.01 0.87
N LEU A 121 7.77 3.81 1.28
CA LEU A 121 8.13 3.23 2.57
C LEU A 121 7.44 3.94 3.76
N PRO A 122 7.38 5.28 3.83
CA PRO A 122 6.64 5.95 4.90
C PRO A 122 5.17 5.53 4.96
N SER A 123 4.50 5.42 3.81
CA SER A 123 3.09 4.98 3.75
C SER A 123 2.93 3.53 4.22
N PHE A 124 3.86 2.64 3.87
CA PHE A 124 3.83 1.25 4.35
C PHE A 124 4.06 1.14 5.85
N CYS A 125 4.99 1.92 6.40
CA CYS A 125 5.24 1.97 7.84
C CYS A 125 3.98 2.39 8.60
N GLU A 126 3.27 3.43 8.14
CA GLU A 126 2.02 3.87 8.77
C GLU A 126 0.94 2.77 8.76
N LEU A 127 0.81 2.02 7.66
CA LEU A 127 -0.11 0.88 7.59
C LEU A 127 0.23 -0.20 8.62
N VAL A 128 1.51 -0.55 8.75
CA VAL A 128 1.98 -1.56 9.72
C VAL A 128 1.77 -1.08 11.15
N ILE A 129 2.14 0.17 11.46
CA ILE A 129 1.97 0.78 12.79
C ILE A 129 0.49 0.80 13.19
N SER A 130 -0.39 1.23 12.29
CA SER A 130 -1.83 1.24 12.53
C SER A 130 -2.36 -0.17 12.84
N ARG A 131 -1.91 -1.17 12.07
CA ARG A 131 -2.32 -2.55 12.29
C ARG A 131 -1.87 -3.07 13.66
N ILE A 132 -0.63 -2.81 14.06
CA ILE A 132 -0.08 -3.19 15.37
C ILE A 132 -0.88 -2.53 16.51
N LYS A 133 -1.23 -1.24 16.35
CA LYS A 133 -2.06 -0.53 17.32
C LYS A 133 -3.44 -1.19 17.48
N ASN A 134 -4.07 -1.53 16.35
CA ASN A 134 -5.42 -2.11 16.35
C ASN A 134 -5.43 -3.56 16.91
N THR A 135 -4.41 -4.36 16.64
CA THR A 135 -4.28 -5.70 17.26
C THR A 135 -3.93 -5.63 18.74
N GLY A 136 -3.09 -4.68 19.17
CA GLY A 136 -2.80 -4.43 20.58
C GLY A 136 -4.02 -3.96 21.38
N ALA A 137 -4.84 -3.08 20.80
CA ALA A 137 -6.10 -2.61 21.40
C ALA A 137 -7.13 -3.75 21.55
N SER A 138 -7.21 -4.65 20.56
CA SER A 138 -8.13 -5.80 20.60
C SER A 138 -7.75 -6.84 21.67
N ALA A 139 -6.47 -6.94 22.06
CA ALA A 139 -6.03 -7.83 23.14
C ALA A 139 -6.41 -7.29 24.54
N ILE A 140 -6.41 -5.96 24.70
CA ILE A 140 -6.80 -5.30 25.96
C ILE A 140 -8.31 -5.39 26.19
N THR A 141 -9.14 -5.25 25.16
CA THR A 141 -10.60 -5.38 25.27
C THR A 141 -11.05 -6.81 25.56
N ALA A 142 -10.38 -7.82 24.99
CA ALA A 142 -10.63 -9.23 25.30
C ALA A 142 -10.25 -9.62 26.75
N SER A 143 -9.29 -8.91 27.35
CA SER A 143 -8.88 -9.15 28.74
C SER A 143 -9.85 -8.59 29.77
N ILE A 144 -10.57 -7.50 29.42
CA ILE A 144 -11.54 -6.85 30.31
C ILE A 144 -12.88 -7.61 30.34
N SER A 145 -13.27 -8.29 29.26
CA SER A 145 -14.52 -9.07 29.21
C SER A 145 -14.48 -10.37 30.03
N HIS A 146 -13.29 -10.87 30.40
CA HIS A 146 -13.14 -12.11 31.17
C HIS A 146 -13.07 -11.94 32.70
N GLN A 147 -13.10 -10.70 33.23
CA GLN A 147 -12.95 -10.44 34.68
C GLN A 147 -14.17 -9.87 35.40
N GLY A 148 -15.33 -9.76 34.74
CA GLY A 148 -16.55 -9.27 35.38
C GLY A 148 -17.68 -10.30 35.40
N ILE A 149 -17.78 -11.09 36.48
CA ILE A 149 -18.98 -11.55 37.20
C ILE A 149 -18.57 -12.75 38.08
N VAL A 150 -18.10 -12.48 39.29
CA VAL A 150 -18.30 -13.38 40.44
C VAL A 150 -18.86 -12.50 41.56
N SER A 151 -20.18 -12.28 41.52
CA SER A 151 -20.90 -11.78 42.69
C SER A 151 -21.26 -13.00 43.55
N GLY A 152 -20.52 -13.16 44.64
CA GLY A 152 -20.69 -14.25 45.59
C GLY A 152 -22.06 -14.21 46.26
N LYS A 153 -22.83 -15.28 46.11
CA LYS A 153 -23.94 -15.56 47.03
C LYS A 153 -23.38 -16.26 48.27
N ALA A 154 -23.42 -15.54 49.39
CA ALA A 154 -23.17 -16.09 50.71
C ALA A 154 -24.21 -17.17 51.04
N LYS A 155 -23.71 -18.35 51.43
CA LYS A 155 -24.43 -19.45 52.06
C LYS A 155 -24.72 -19.06 53.51
N LEU A 156 -25.96 -19.18 53.96
CA LEU A 156 -26.32 -19.33 55.36
C LEU A 156 -27.32 -20.49 55.45
N ASN A 157 -26.82 -21.61 55.96
CA ASN A 157 -27.60 -22.72 56.47
C ASN A 157 -27.70 -22.50 57.99
N GLU A 158 -28.90 -22.34 58.53
CA GLU A 158 -29.57 -23.21 59.51
C GLU A 158 -30.95 -22.62 59.87
#